data_AF-A0A2T6DKA6-F1
#
_entry.id   AF-A0A2T6DKA6-F1
#
_cell.length_a   1.000
_cell.length_b   1.000
_cell.length_c   1.000
_cell.angle_alpha   90.00
_cell.angle_beta   90.00
_cell.angle_gamma   90.00
#
_symmetry.space_group_name_H-M   'P 1'
#
loop_
_entity.id
_entity.type
_entity.pdbx_description
1 polymer ?
#
loop_
_entity_poly.entity_id
_entity_poly.type
_entity_poly.pdbx_seq_one_letter_code
_entity_poly.pdbx_strand_id
1 'polypeptide(L)'
;MGGVDPEASQSTVEMRRALVEETTRLLRLQNVELRTTNAVISGKLATYGLHLGSAIAHTVAGGSLYIVPVRSQHRGRIFLPFADSDPKTADLLSKLILLARDGEIRDPAILEQIRGTR
;
A
#
# COMPACT_ATOMS: atom_id res chain seq x y z
N MET A 1 27.14 4.11 -2.62
CA MET A 1 27.30 2.76 -2.05
C MET A 1 26.16 2.52 -1.07
N GLY A 2 25.16 1.75 -1.48
CA GLY A 2 23.98 1.47 -0.65
C GLY A 2 23.34 0.19 -1.14
N GLY A 3 24.12 -0.89 -1.18
CA GLY A 3 23.59 -2.22 -1.44
C GLY A 3 22.80 -2.63 -0.21
N VAL A 4 21.48 -2.52 -0.30
CA VAL A 4 20.60 -3.26 0.60
C VAL A 4 20.87 -4.73 0.34
N ASP A 5 21.03 -5.52 1.40
CA ASP A 5 21.11 -6.97 1.29
C ASP A 5 19.83 -7.48 0.58
N PRO A 6 19.96 -8.14 -0.59
CA PRO A 6 18.82 -8.67 -1.32
C PRO A 6 17.97 -9.62 -0.46
N GLU A 7 18.58 -10.40 0.44
CA GLU A 7 17.88 -11.34 1.31
C GLU A 7 17.05 -10.62 2.37
N ALA A 8 17.58 -9.52 2.93
CA ALA A 8 16.83 -8.65 3.85
C ALA A 8 15.65 -7.95 3.14
N SER A 9 15.83 -7.59 1.87
CA SER A 9 14.77 -6.96 1.07
C SER A 9 13.65 -7.95 0.73
N GLN A 10 14.00 -9.19 0.39
CA GLN A 10 13.04 -10.26 0.11
C GLN A 10 12.26 -10.67 1.36
N SER A 11 12.94 -10.89 2.49
CA SER A 11 12.28 -11.23 3.77
C SER A 11 11.27 -10.16 4.22
N THR A 12 11.56 -8.88 3.95
CA THR A 12 10.63 -7.78 4.22
C THR A 12 9.41 -7.81 3.29
N VAL A 13 9.57 -8.15 2.01
CA VAL A 13 8.46 -8.27 1.05
C VAL A 13 7.52 -9.41 1.44
N GLU A 14 8.06 -10.57 1.83
CA GLU A 14 7.27 -11.73 2.24
C GLU A 14 6.46 -11.44 3.52
N MET A 15 7.06 -10.79 4.51
CA MET A 15 6.34 -10.36 5.72
C MET A 15 5.19 -9.41 5.37
N ARG A 16 5.43 -8.40 4.53
CA ARG A 16 4.39 -7.46 4.11
C ARG A 16 3.32 -8.12 3.24
N ARG A 17 3.68 -9.11 2.43
CA ARG A 17 2.72 -9.93 1.65
C ARG A 17 1.76 -10.65 2.59
N ALA A 18 2.25 -11.31 3.63
CA ALA A 18 1.41 -11.98 4.63
C ALA A 18 0.47 -11.00 5.36
N LEU A 19 0.96 -9.81 5.70
CA LEU A 19 0.15 -8.76 6.30
C LEU A 19 -0.95 -8.24 5.36
N VAL A 20 -0.63 -8.06 4.08
CA VAL A 20 -1.64 -7.67 3.07
C VAL A 20 -2.68 -8.77 2.92
N GLU A 21 -2.28 -10.03 2.81
CA GLU A 21 -3.18 -11.18 2.70
C GLU A 21 -4.15 -11.27 3.90
N GLU A 22 -3.63 -11.12 5.10
CA GLU A 22 -4.48 -11.13 6.31
C GLU A 22 -5.39 -9.90 6.37
N THR A 23 -4.89 -8.73 5.98
CA THR A 23 -5.69 -7.49 5.93
C THR A 23 -6.84 -7.59 4.94
N THR A 24 -6.60 -8.10 3.72
CA THR A 24 -7.65 -8.26 2.71
C THR A 24 -8.69 -9.27 3.17
N ARG A 25 -8.27 -10.37 3.81
CA ARG A 25 -9.16 -11.37 4.40
C ARG A 25 -10.05 -10.78 5.49
N LEU A 26 -9.47 -10.09 6.47
CA LEU A 26 -10.19 -9.50 7.61
C LEU A 26 -11.18 -8.42 7.17
N LEU A 27 -10.78 -7.58 6.20
CA LEU A 27 -11.61 -6.47 5.69
C LEU A 27 -12.53 -6.89 4.54
N ARG A 28 -12.50 -8.17 4.13
CA ARG A 28 -13.28 -8.73 3.02
C ARG A 28 -13.06 -7.98 1.69
N LEU A 29 -11.82 -7.57 1.43
CA LEU A 29 -11.43 -6.94 0.17
C LEU A 29 -11.24 -8.03 -0.89
N GLN A 30 -12.21 -8.17 -1.80
CA GLN A 30 -12.20 -9.19 -2.85
C GLN A 30 -11.51 -8.75 -4.14
N ASN A 31 -11.10 -7.48 -4.21
CA ASN A 31 -10.56 -6.83 -5.40
C ASN A 31 -9.04 -6.65 -5.34
N VAL A 32 -8.34 -7.55 -4.65
CA VAL A 32 -6.88 -7.52 -4.49
C VAL A 32 -6.27 -8.85 -4.93
N GLU A 33 -5.38 -8.81 -5.91
CA GLU A 33 -4.58 -9.94 -6.38
C GLU A 33 -3.13 -9.76 -5.93
N LEU A 34 -2.60 -10.71 -5.15
CA LEU A 34 -1.22 -10.68 -4.66
C LEU A 34 -0.26 -11.38 -5.63
N ARG A 35 0.73 -10.65 -6.11
CA ARG A 35 1.88 -11.14 -6.90
C ARG A 35 3.11 -11.28 -6.00
N THR A 36 4.26 -11.64 -6.57
CA THR A 36 5.52 -11.82 -5.83
C THR A 36 5.93 -10.53 -5.09
N THR A 37 5.93 -9.39 -5.78
CA THR A 37 6.41 -8.10 -5.22
C THR A 37 5.37 -6.98 -5.22
N ASN A 38 4.17 -7.25 -5.72
CA ASN A 38 3.12 -6.24 -5.89
C ASN A 38 1.75 -6.79 -5.48
N ALA A 39 0.88 -5.91 -5.00
CA ALA A 39 -0.57 -6.13 -4.99
C ALA A 39 -1.20 -5.40 -6.19
N VAL A 40 -2.04 -6.09 -6.96
CA VAL A 40 -2.88 -5.49 -7.99
C VAL A 40 -4.28 -5.29 -7.41
N ILE A 41 -4.78 -4.06 -7.48
CA ILE A 41 -6.03 -3.65 -6.85
C ILE A 41 -6.99 -3.18 -7.95
N SER A 42 -8.11 -3.88 -8.12
CA SER A 42 -9.16 -3.52 -9.07
C SER A 42 -10.18 -2.60 -8.39
N GLY A 43 -9.88 -1.30 -8.37
CA GLY A 43 -10.79 -0.29 -7.83
C GLY A 43 -11.97 0.01 -8.76
N LYS A 44 -12.88 0.86 -8.30
CA LYS A 44 -14.02 1.36 -9.07
C LYS A 44 -13.61 2.45 -10.08
N LEU A 45 -12.60 3.25 -9.75
CA LEU A 45 -12.14 4.37 -10.57
C LEU A 45 -10.97 3.98 -11.48
N ALA A 46 -10.08 3.09 -11.02
CA ALA A 46 -8.96 2.57 -11.80
C ALA A 46 -8.44 1.24 -11.25
N THR A 47 -7.55 0.59 -12.00
CA THR A 47 -6.72 -0.51 -11.51
C THR A 47 -5.37 0.02 -11.06
N TYR A 48 -4.91 -0.44 -9.89
CA TYR A 48 -3.67 0.03 -9.27
C TYR A 48 -2.67 -1.09 -9.10
N GLY A 49 -1.39 -0.78 -9.25
CA GLY A 49 -0.28 -1.61 -8.78
C GLY A 49 0.34 -0.96 -7.54
N LEU A 50 0.53 -1.75 -6.47
CA LEU A 50 1.13 -1.32 -5.21
C LEU A 50 2.32 -2.21 -4.88
N HIS A 51 3.53 -1.63 -4.87
CA HIS A 51 4.76 -2.37 -4.62
C HIS A 51 4.96 -2.65 -3.13
N LEU A 52 5.08 -3.93 -2.74
CA LEU A 52 5.12 -4.39 -1.35
C LEU A 52 6.40 -3.94 -0.62
N GLY A 53 7.53 -3.84 -1.34
CA GLY A 53 8.80 -3.41 -0.76
C GLY A 53 8.90 -1.90 -0.51
N SER A 54 8.22 -1.08 -1.32
CA SER A 54 8.42 0.38 -1.34
C SER A 54 7.17 1.19 -0.98
N ALA A 55 5.99 0.57 -0.97
CA ALA A 55 4.68 1.23 -0.85
C ALA A 55 4.39 2.29 -1.94
N ILE A 56 5.04 2.18 -3.10
CA ILE A 56 4.75 3.03 -4.26
C ILE A 56 3.51 2.49 -4.97
N ALA A 57 2.55 3.38 -5.23
CA ALA A 57 1.33 3.09 -5.98
C ALA A 57 1.39 3.74 -7.37
N HIS A 58 0.84 3.06 -8.36
CA HIS A 58 0.63 3.57 -9.71
C HIS A 58 -0.71 3.07 -10.25
N THR A 59 -1.31 3.82 -11.15
CA THR A 59 -2.43 3.30 -11.96
C THR A 59 -1.87 2.43 -13.08
N VAL A 60 -2.47 1.28 -13.38
CA VAL A 60 -2.01 0.38 -14.47
C VAL A 60 -2.11 1.06 -15.83
N ALA A 61 -3.14 1.86 -16.05
CA ALA A 61 -3.38 2.59 -17.31
C ALA A 61 -2.72 3.99 -17.35
N GLY A 62 -1.98 4.39 -16.32
CA GLY A 62 -1.52 5.78 -16.16
C GLY A 62 -0.23 5.90 -15.36
N GLY A 63 -0.09 7.01 -14.63
CA GLY A 63 1.14 7.39 -13.93
C GLY A 63 1.25 6.93 -12.48
N SER A 64 2.32 7.38 -11.83
CA SER A 64 2.53 7.21 -10.38
C SER A 64 1.50 8.02 -9.57
N LEU A 65 1.04 7.46 -8.45
CA LEU A 65 0.15 8.14 -7.50
C LEU A 65 0.94 8.65 -6.29
N TYR A 66 0.85 9.95 -6.04
CA TYR A 66 1.51 10.62 -4.93
C TYR A 66 0.56 10.71 -3.74
N ILE A 67 0.58 9.65 -2.91
CA ILE A 67 -0.15 9.57 -1.64
C ILE A 67 0.89 9.56 -0.52
N VAL A 68 1.04 10.70 0.16
CA VAL A 68 2.10 10.90 1.16
C VAL A 68 1.56 10.58 2.56
N PRO A 69 2.17 9.65 3.31
CA PRO A 69 1.73 9.36 4.66
C PRO A 69 2.05 10.54 5.58
N VAL A 70 1.04 11.09 6.25
CA VAL A 70 1.24 12.03 7.35
C VAL A 70 1.55 11.20 8.60
N ARG A 71 2.80 11.25 9.06
CA ARG A 71 3.23 10.53 10.26
C ARG A 71 2.69 11.26 11.49
N SER A 72 1.54 10.84 12.02
CA SER A 72 1.16 11.27 13.37
C SER A 72 2.10 10.62 14.37
N GLN A 73 2.97 11.42 14.97
CA GLN A 73 3.94 11.00 16.00
C GLN A 73 3.29 10.58 17.33
N HIS A 74 1.99 10.27 17.36
CA HIS A 74 1.27 9.93 18.58
C HIS A 74 0.45 8.66 18.39
N ARG A 75 1.05 7.51 18.67
CA ARG A 75 0.30 6.35 19.16
C ARG A 75 0.96 5.83 20.42
N GLY A 76 0.20 5.91 21.51
CA GLY A 76 0.51 5.25 22.76
C GLY A 76 0.84 3.78 22.51
N ARG A 77 1.82 3.30 23.27
CA ARG A 77 2.43 1.97 23.22
C ARG A 77 1.40 0.85 23.00
N ILE A 78 1.29 0.37 21.76
CA ILE A 78 0.95 -1.04 21.51
C ILE A 78 2.24 -1.66 20.98
N PHE A 79 2.96 -2.30 21.91
CA PHE A 79 4.17 -3.04 21.62
C PHE A 79 3.77 -4.43 21.16
N LEU A 80 3.94 -4.72 19.87
CA LEU A 80 3.97 -6.09 19.37
C LEU A 80 5.45 -6.48 19.22
N PRO A 81 5.95 -7.50 19.94
CA PRO A 81 7.37 -7.83 20.01
C PRO A 81 8.03 -8.29 18.69
N PHE A 82 7.26 -8.37 17.59
CA PHE A 82 7.73 -8.71 16.25
C PHE A 82 7.34 -7.68 15.19
N ALA A 83 6.57 -6.66 15.57
CA ALA A 83 6.15 -5.57 14.70
C ALA A 83 6.72 -4.29 15.28
N ASP A 84 8.00 -4.04 14.98
CA ASP A 84 8.45 -2.65 14.95
C ASP A 84 7.44 -1.85 14.11
N SER A 85 7.29 -0.57 14.47
CA SER A 85 6.49 0.37 13.70
C SER A 85 7.15 0.58 12.34
N ASP A 86 7.11 -0.40 11.44
CA ASP A 86 7.59 -0.26 10.09
C ASP A 86 6.68 0.78 9.42
N PRO A 87 7.14 2.03 9.27
CA PRO A 87 6.30 3.08 8.74
C PRO A 87 5.90 2.77 7.29
N LYS A 88 6.67 1.91 6.60
CA LYS A 88 6.33 1.43 5.26
C LYS A 88 5.20 0.41 5.30
N THR A 89 5.10 -0.45 6.31
CA THR A 89 3.96 -1.36 6.47
C THR A 89 2.68 -0.55 6.70
N ALA A 90 2.71 0.45 7.59
CA ALA A 90 1.55 1.32 7.81
C ALA A 90 1.16 2.09 6.53
N ASP A 91 2.14 2.63 5.81
CA ASP A 91 1.93 3.30 4.51
C ASP A 91 1.32 2.35 3.47
N LEU A 92 1.88 1.15 3.32
CA LEU A 92 1.42 0.10 2.41
C LEU A 92 -0.04 -0.28 2.69
N LEU A 93 -0.37 -0.64 3.93
CA LEU A 93 -1.72 -1.08 4.30
C LEU A 93 -2.73 0.05 4.18
N SER A 94 -2.35 1.28 4.50
CA SER A 94 -3.23 2.44 4.35
C SER A 94 -3.57 2.69 2.87
N LYS A 95 -2.56 2.64 1.99
CA LYS A 95 -2.76 2.76 0.53
C LYS A 95 -3.59 1.63 -0.05
N LEU A 96 -3.34 0.39 0.38
CA LEU A 96 -4.12 -0.78 -0.01
C LEU A 96 -5.61 -0.55 0.24
N ILE A 97 -5.97 -0.19 1.48
CA ILE A 97 -7.37 0.01 1.88
C ILE A 97 -7.98 1.19 1.13
N LEU A 98 -7.26 2.31 1.04
CA LEU A 98 -7.70 3.53 0.35
C LEU A 98 -8.03 3.24 -1.13
N LEU A 99 -7.13 2.55 -1.84
CA LEU A 99 -7.28 2.26 -3.27
C LEU A 99 -8.27 1.13 -3.53
N ALA A 100 -8.38 0.14 -2.64
CA ALA A 100 -9.39 -0.90 -2.74
C ALA A 100 -10.82 -0.35 -2.58
N ARG A 101 -10.97 0.81 -1.92
CA ARG A 101 -12.22 1.55 -1.73
C ARG A 101 -12.19 2.91 -2.41
N ASP A 102 -11.57 3.00 -3.58
CA ASP A 102 -11.37 4.28 -4.27
C ASP A 102 -12.66 5.08 -4.56
N GLY A 103 -13.81 4.41 -4.65
CA GLY A 103 -15.13 5.04 -4.75
C GLY A 103 -15.56 5.85 -3.51
N GLU A 104 -14.87 5.68 -2.38
CA GLU A 104 -15.11 6.43 -1.13
C GLU A 104 -14.12 7.60 -0.96
N ILE A 105 -13.13 7.74 -1.85
CA ILE A 105 -12.13 8.82 -1.78
C ILE A 105 -12.80 10.18 -2.01
N ARG A 106 -12.52 11.12 -1.10
CA ARG A 106 -13.00 12.51 -1.19
C ARG A 106 -11.90 13.55 -1.37
N ASP A 107 -10.64 13.14 -1.22
CA ASP A 107 -9.50 14.04 -1.41
C ASP A 107 -9.41 14.43 -2.90
N PRO A 108 -9.58 15.72 -3.25
CA PRO A 108 -9.59 16.17 -4.64
C PRO A 108 -8.24 15.95 -5.32
N ALA A 109 -7.12 16.10 -4.62
CA ALA A 109 -5.79 15.92 -5.19
C ALA A 109 -5.50 14.46 -5.56
N ILE A 110 -6.05 13.50 -4.81
CA ILE A 110 -5.97 12.08 -5.16
C ILE A 110 -6.89 11.78 -6.35
N LEU A 111 -8.13 12.30 -6.34
CA LEU A 111 -9.09 12.08 -7.42
C LEU A 111 -8.63 12.64 -8.76
N GLU A 112 -8.00 13.82 -8.77
CA GLU A 112 -7.41 14.43 -9.96
C GLU A 112 -6.31 13.55 -10.57
N GLN A 113 -5.44 13.00 -9.72
CA GLN A 113 -4.37 12.07 -10.14
C GLN A 113 -4.93 10.77 -10.74
N ILE A 114 -5.97 10.20 -10.13
CA ILE A 114 -6.59 8.94 -10.61
C ILE A 114 -7.30 9.17 -11.95
N ARG A 115 -8.01 10.30 -12.11
CA ARG A 115 -8.78 10.60 -13.32
C ARG A 115 -7.93 11.14 -14.47
N GLY A 116 -6.66 11.45 -14.22
CA GLY A 116 -5.76 12.01 -15.24
C GLY A 116 -6.21 13.38 -15.75
N THR A 117 -6.93 14.17 -14.95
CA THR A 117 -7.47 15.49 -15.38
C THR A 117 -6.41 16.59 -15.27
N ARG A 118 -5.35 16.47 -16.07
CA ARG A 118 -4.39 17.57 -16.32
C ARG A 118 -4.22 17.80 -17.81
#